data_AF-A0A4Y2GUV3-F1
#
_entry.id   AF-A0A4Y2GUV3-F1
#
_cell.length_a   1.000
_cell.length_b   1.000
_cell.length_c   1.000
_cell.angle_alpha   90.00
_cell.angle_beta   90.00
_cell.angle_gamma   90.00
#
_symmetry.space_group_name_H-M   'P 1'
#
loop_
_entity.id
_entity.type
_entity.pdbx_description
1 polymer ?
#
loop_
_entity_poly.entity_id
_entity_poly.type
_entity_poly.pdbx_seq_one_letter_code
_entity_poly.pdbx_strand_id
1 'polypeptide(L)'
;MKKVPGSKLAVTSLTITVILVPKRKPVMSGDHRTVIKGAPSQYVKLNVGGSLHYTTIGTLTKHDSMLRAMFSGRMEVLTDSEGWILIDRCGRHFGTILNFLRDGSVPLPDSTREISELLAEAKYYLIQELSECCESALRKREMDLEPICRVPLITSSKEEQMLINSSTKVN
;
A
#
# COMPACT_ATOMS: atom_id res chain seq x y z
N MET A 1 76.27 16.29 28.29
CA MET A 1 74.87 15.86 28.51
C MET A 1 73.97 16.65 27.55
N LYS A 2 73.36 15.99 26.55
CA LYS A 2 72.51 16.65 25.53
C LYS A 2 71.07 16.76 26.06
N LYS A 3 70.53 17.97 26.07
CA LYS A 3 69.19 18.31 26.54
C LYS A 3 68.17 17.91 25.45
N VAL A 4 67.30 16.95 25.76
CA VAL A 4 66.23 16.50 24.84
C VAL A 4 65.10 17.55 24.86
N PRO A 5 64.53 17.96 23.71
CA PRO A 5 63.43 18.93 23.73
C PRO A 5 62.12 18.23 24.08
N GLY A 6 61.45 18.71 25.12
CA GLY A 6 60.11 18.25 25.50
C GLY A 6 59.08 18.69 24.47
N SER A 7 58.37 17.72 23.88
CA SER A 7 57.22 17.95 23.03
C SER A 7 56.05 18.49 23.86
N LYS A 8 55.63 19.72 23.60
CA LYS A 8 54.40 20.28 24.17
C LYS A 8 53.21 19.58 23.48
N LEU A 9 52.45 18.77 24.22
CA LEU A 9 51.14 18.31 23.77
C LEU A 9 50.19 19.51 23.74
N ALA A 10 49.74 19.88 22.54
CA ALA A 10 48.66 20.84 22.37
C ALA A 10 47.32 20.14 22.68
N VAL A 11 46.68 20.52 23.78
CA VAL A 11 45.32 20.08 24.10
C VAL A 11 44.36 21.03 23.39
N THR A 12 43.93 20.69 22.18
CA THR A 12 42.90 21.45 21.46
C THR A 12 41.53 21.12 22.06
N SER A 13 40.94 22.09 22.76
CA SER A 13 39.57 22.00 23.27
C SER A 13 38.59 21.94 22.11
N LEU A 14 37.92 20.81 21.94
CA LEU A 14 36.83 20.64 20.97
C LEU A 14 35.52 21.08 21.63
N THR A 15 35.08 22.30 21.37
CA THR A 15 33.77 22.78 21.84
C THR A 15 32.67 22.21 20.94
N ILE A 16 31.96 21.19 21.42
CA ILE A 16 30.75 20.67 20.77
C ILE A 16 29.66 21.73 20.93
N THR A 17 29.36 22.46 19.85
CA THR A 17 28.25 23.39 19.80
C THR A 17 26.98 22.60 19.51
N VAL A 18 26.15 22.35 20.53
CA VAL A 18 24.81 21.78 20.35
C VAL A 18 23.93 22.85 19.72
N ILE A 19 23.73 22.77 18.40
CA ILE A 19 22.79 23.66 17.69
C ILE A 19 21.38 23.21 18.09
N LEU A 20 20.74 23.97 18.96
CA LEU A 20 19.32 23.80 19.28
C LEU A 20 18.51 24.21 18.04
N VAL A 21 18.13 23.23 17.23
CA VAL A 21 17.23 23.49 16.08
C VAL A 21 15.87 23.90 16.65
N PRO A 22 15.33 25.08 16.31
CA PRO A 22 14.03 25.50 16.81
C PRO A 22 12.98 24.49 16.40
N LYS A 23 12.27 23.91 17.37
CA LYS A 23 11.07 23.10 17.09
C LYS A 23 10.03 24.00 16.42
N ARG A 24 9.92 23.89 15.09
CA ARG A 24 8.82 24.48 14.34
C ARG A 24 7.52 23.91 14.89
N LYS A 25 6.55 24.77 15.19
CA LYS A 25 5.19 24.34 15.52
C LYS A 25 4.62 23.60 14.29
N PRO A 26 3.97 22.45 14.45
CA PRO A 26 3.37 21.75 13.33
C PRO A 26 2.22 22.60 12.79
N VAL A 27 2.42 23.19 11.62
CA VAL A 27 1.33 23.81 10.85
C VAL A 27 0.88 22.74 9.87
N MET A 28 -0.30 22.18 10.10
CA MET A 28 -0.93 21.18 9.23
C MET A 28 -1.60 21.84 8.02
N SER A 29 -0.84 22.57 7.21
CA SER A 29 -1.30 23.10 5.92
C SER A 29 -0.59 22.32 4.81
N GLY A 30 -1.33 21.45 4.13
CA GLY A 30 -0.87 20.65 2.99
C GLY A 30 -0.79 21.45 1.69
N ASP A 31 -0.30 22.70 1.74
CA ASP A 31 -0.57 23.67 0.68
C ASP A 31 0.59 23.87 -0.30
N HIS A 32 1.70 23.14 -0.14
CA HIS A 32 2.81 23.25 -1.10
C HIS A 32 2.69 22.21 -2.22
N ARG A 33 2.31 22.70 -3.41
CA ARG A 33 2.40 21.93 -4.65
C ARG A 33 3.82 21.94 -5.17
N THR A 34 4.35 20.75 -5.44
CA THR A 34 5.70 20.58 -5.98
C THR A 34 5.74 19.45 -6.99
N VAL A 35 6.75 19.46 -7.85
CA VAL A 35 7.00 18.40 -8.82
C VAL A 35 8.13 17.53 -8.30
N ILE A 36 7.89 16.23 -8.18
CA ILE A 36 8.90 15.28 -7.69
C ILE A 36 9.59 14.63 -8.88
N LYS A 37 10.91 14.82 -8.96
CA LYS A 37 11.81 14.10 -9.86
C LYS A 37 13.11 13.81 -9.14
N GLY A 38 13.58 12.58 -9.23
CA GLY A 38 14.80 12.15 -8.55
C GLY A 38 15.33 10.82 -9.09
N ALA A 39 16.46 10.38 -8.56
CA ALA A 39 17.07 9.12 -8.95
C ALA A 39 16.22 7.92 -8.48
N PRO A 40 16.22 6.77 -9.17
CA PRO A 40 15.46 5.59 -8.76
C PRO A 40 15.79 5.10 -7.33
N SER A 41 17.02 5.32 -6.85
CA SER A 41 17.45 4.97 -5.50
C SER A 41 17.07 5.99 -4.42
N GLN A 42 16.54 7.15 -4.81
CA GLN A 42 16.17 8.21 -3.88
C GLN A 42 14.94 7.80 -3.07
N TYR A 43 15.07 7.90 -1.75
CA TYR A 43 13.94 7.70 -0.83
C TYR A 43 12.99 8.89 -0.84
N VAL A 44 11.72 8.58 -0.72
CA VAL A 44 10.61 9.53 -0.56
C VAL A 44 9.72 9.06 0.58
N LYS A 45 8.96 10.00 1.14
CA LYS A 45 8.04 9.75 2.24
C LYS A 45 6.62 10.16 1.86
N LEU A 46 5.68 9.27 2.17
CA LEU A 46 4.28 9.34 1.75
C LEU A 46 3.39 9.31 2.98
N ASN A 47 2.42 10.21 3.05
CA ASN A 47 1.35 10.20 4.04
C ASN A 47 0.03 9.92 3.32
N VAL A 48 -0.48 8.70 3.49
CA VAL A 48 -1.68 8.19 2.82
C VAL A 48 -2.82 8.14 3.83
N GLY A 49 -3.59 9.22 3.92
CA GLY A 49 -4.69 9.36 4.88
C GLY A 49 -4.29 9.12 6.33
N GLY A 50 -3.08 9.54 6.73
CA GLY A 50 -2.51 9.33 8.07
C GLY A 50 -1.58 8.12 8.18
N SER A 51 -1.52 7.24 7.18
CA SER A 51 -0.57 6.12 7.15
C SER A 51 0.76 6.56 6.55
N LEU A 52 1.84 6.44 7.32
CA LEU A 52 3.16 6.92 6.96
C LEU A 52 3.99 5.81 6.30
N HIS A 53 4.50 6.07 5.11
CA HIS A 53 5.30 5.12 4.35
C HIS A 53 6.60 5.73 3.82
N TYR A 54 7.65 4.92 3.80
CA TYR A 54 8.91 5.22 3.14
C TYR A 54 9.14 4.23 2.00
N THR A 55 9.57 4.74 0.86
CA THR A 55 9.89 3.92 -0.31
C THR A 55 10.83 4.68 -1.23
N THR A 56 11.21 4.11 -2.38
CA THR A 56 12.05 4.79 -3.37
C THR A 56 11.25 5.24 -4.59
N ILE A 57 11.75 6.25 -5.30
CA ILE A 57 11.20 6.69 -6.59
C ILE A 57 11.17 5.51 -7.58
N GLY A 58 12.19 4.66 -7.55
CA GLY A 58 12.27 3.47 -8.39
C GLY A 58 11.09 2.54 -8.20
N THR A 59 10.67 2.26 -6.95
CA THR A 59 9.47 1.46 -6.67
C THR A 59 8.21 2.11 -7.24
N LEU A 60 8.01 3.41 -7.01
CA LEU A 60 6.79 4.12 -7.43
C LEU A 60 6.68 4.31 -8.94
N THR A 61 7.80 4.21 -9.66
CA THR A 61 7.87 4.41 -11.12
C THR A 61 8.07 3.11 -11.90
N LYS A 62 8.17 1.96 -11.22
CA LYS A 62 8.45 0.65 -11.83
C LYS A 62 7.31 0.16 -12.73
N HIS A 63 6.07 0.33 -12.30
CA HIS A 63 4.87 -0.11 -13.02
C HIS A 63 4.10 1.08 -13.58
N ASP A 64 3.42 0.89 -14.71
CA ASP A 64 2.54 1.91 -15.25
C ASP A 64 1.31 2.08 -14.36
N SER A 65 1.23 3.22 -13.69
CA SER A 65 0.27 3.49 -12.61
C SER A 65 0.12 5.00 -12.39
N MET A 66 -0.90 5.40 -11.63
CA MET A 66 -1.04 6.79 -11.17
C MET A 66 0.20 7.25 -10.39
N LEU A 67 0.77 6.37 -9.56
CA LEU A 67 1.96 6.68 -8.78
C LEU A 67 3.16 6.97 -9.69
N ARG A 68 3.33 6.21 -10.78
CA ARG A 68 4.36 6.54 -11.78
C ARG A 68 4.19 7.94 -12.35
N ALA A 69 2.96 8.37 -12.62
CA ALA A 69 2.68 9.72 -13.10
C ALA A 69 3.04 10.79 -12.06
N MET A 70 2.67 10.60 -10.78
CA MET A 70 3.03 11.49 -9.67
C MET A 70 4.54 11.71 -9.54
N PHE A 71 5.33 10.65 -9.73
CA PHE A 71 6.78 10.67 -9.54
C PHE A 71 7.57 10.75 -10.87
N SER A 72 6.89 11.04 -11.99
CA SER A 72 7.51 11.22 -13.31
C SER A 72 8.12 12.61 -13.53
N GLY A 73 7.87 13.55 -12.62
CA GLY A 73 8.21 14.95 -12.78
C GLY A 73 7.26 15.73 -13.71
N ARG A 74 6.05 15.21 -13.98
CA ARG A 74 5.06 15.84 -14.87
C ARG A 74 3.79 16.29 -14.16
N MET A 75 3.57 15.85 -12.93
CA MET A 75 2.38 16.15 -12.14
C MET A 75 2.78 16.81 -10.83
N GLU A 76 2.01 17.82 -10.43
CA GLU A 76 2.14 18.43 -9.11
C GLU A 76 1.59 17.49 -8.05
N VAL A 77 2.31 17.36 -6.94
CA VAL A 77 1.86 16.64 -5.75
C VAL A 77 1.82 17.59 -4.56
N LEU A 78 0.91 17.32 -3.62
CA LEU A 78 0.81 18.08 -2.39
C LEU A 78 1.85 17.58 -1.38
N THR A 79 2.50 18.52 -0.71
CA THR A 79 3.47 18.25 0.34
C THR A 79 3.20 19.09 1.58
N ASP A 80 3.46 18.51 2.76
CA ASP A 80 3.42 19.27 4.01
C ASP A 80 4.76 19.95 4.33
N SER A 81 4.79 20.70 5.43
CA SER A 81 5.99 21.44 5.88
C SER A 81 7.17 20.56 6.27
N GLU A 82 6.96 19.26 6.52
CA GLU A 82 8.04 18.31 6.77
C GLU A 82 8.50 17.62 5.48
N GLY A 83 7.79 17.79 4.37
CA GLY A 83 8.06 17.18 3.07
C GLY A 83 7.36 15.84 2.85
N TRP A 84 6.29 15.53 3.60
CA TRP A 84 5.46 14.35 3.34
C TRP A 84 4.60 14.59 2.11
N ILE A 85 4.67 13.66 1.15
CA ILE A 85 3.80 13.69 -0.02
C ILE A 85 2.43 13.16 0.41
N LEU A 86 1.41 14.00 0.25
CA LEU A 86 0.07 13.75 0.78
C LEU A 86 -0.79 13.05 -0.27
N ILE A 87 -1.43 11.95 0.13
CA ILE A 87 -2.41 11.21 -0.67
C ILE A 87 -3.69 11.10 0.15
N ASP A 88 -4.78 11.66 -0.38
CA ASP A 88 -6.10 11.61 0.25
C ASP A 88 -6.79 10.25 -0.03
N ARG A 89 -6.23 9.20 0.56
CA ARG A 89 -6.73 7.81 0.49
C ARG A 89 -6.55 7.08 1.80
N CYS A 90 -7.29 5.99 2.00
CA CYS A 90 -7.07 5.11 3.14
C CYS A 90 -5.75 4.36 3.00
N GLY A 91 -4.82 4.58 3.93
CA GLY A 91 -3.51 3.93 3.90
C GLY A 91 -3.49 2.47 4.35
N ARG A 92 -4.62 1.87 4.77
CA ARG A 92 -4.69 0.51 5.32
C ARG A 92 -4.00 -0.53 4.42
N HIS A 93 -4.28 -0.47 3.11
CA HIS A 93 -3.76 -1.43 2.12
C HIS A 93 -2.54 -0.92 1.35
N PHE A 94 -2.05 0.28 1.65
CA PHE A 94 -0.97 0.89 0.87
C PHE A 94 0.36 0.16 1.03
N GLY A 95 0.59 -0.52 2.15
CA GLY A 95 1.73 -1.44 2.31
C GLY A 95 1.72 -2.57 1.28
N THR A 96 0.56 -3.17 1.05
CA THR A 96 0.35 -4.23 0.03
C THR A 96 0.57 -3.69 -1.38
N ILE A 97 0.09 -2.47 -1.65
CA ILE A 97 0.36 -1.74 -2.92
C ILE A 97 1.87 -1.60 -3.14
N LEU A 98 2.62 -1.14 -2.14
CA LEU A 98 4.08 -0.99 -2.25
C LEU A 98 4.79 -2.33 -2.47
N ASN A 99 4.36 -3.40 -1.80
CA ASN A 99 4.94 -4.73 -1.99
C ASN A 99 4.70 -5.24 -3.41
N PHE A 100 3.48 -5.07 -3.94
CA PHE A 100 3.20 -5.40 -5.33
C PHE A 100 4.11 -4.61 -6.29
N LEU A 101 4.29 -3.30 -6.08
CA LEU A 101 5.18 -2.50 -6.92
C LEU A 101 6.67 -2.87 -6.78
N ARG A 102 7.09 -3.52 -5.70
CA ARG A 102 8.47 -4.02 -5.52
C ARG A 102 8.67 -5.34 -6.22
N ASP A 103 7.74 -6.27 -6.03
CA ASP A 103 7.94 -7.68 -6.35
C ASP A 103 7.20 -8.11 -7.63
N GLY A 104 6.26 -7.30 -8.12
CA GLY A 104 5.37 -7.62 -9.25
C GLY A 104 4.26 -8.60 -8.89
N SER A 105 4.17 -9.02 -7.63
CA SER A 105 3.14 -9.90 -7.10
C SER A 105 3.00 -9.71 -5.59
N VAL A 106 1.87 -10.13 -5.02
CA VAL A 106 1.63 -10.07 -3.58
C VAL A 106 0.61 -11.14 -3.17
N PRO A 107 0.78 -11.82 -2.03
CA PRO A 107 -0.28 -12.68 -1.50
C PRO A 107 -1.53 -11.83 -1.21
N LEU A 108 -2.68 -12.29 -1.69
CA LEU A 108 -3.96 -11.62 -1.44
C LEU A 108 -4.50 -11.98 -0.04
N PRO A 109 -5.23 -11.06 0.62
CA PRO A 109 -5.89 -11.34 1.90
C PRO A 109 -6.89 -12.50 1.85
N ASP A 110 -7.12 -13.13 3.00
CA ASP A 110 -8.03 -14.27 3.12
C ASP A 110 -9.51 -13.88 3.14
N SER A 111 -9.85 -12.66 3.56
CA SER A 111 -11.24 -12.22 3.61
C SER A 111 -11.68 -11.57 2.30
N THR A 112 -12.89 -11.88 1.83
CA THR A 112 -13.49 -11.25 0.63
C THR A 112 -13.61 -9.74 0.80
N ARG A 113 -13.90 -9.28 2.02
CA ARG A 113 -13.93 -7.87 2.38
C ARG A 113 -12.58 -7.19 2.14
N GLU A 114 -11.49 -7.75 2.66
CA GLU A 114 -10.16 -7.13 2.50
C GLU A 114 -9.67 -7.19 1.05
N ILE A 115 -9.99 -8.25 0.30
CA ILE A 115 -9.72 -8.25 -1.15
C ILE A 115 -10.50 -7.13 -1.85
N SER A 116 -11.76 -6.92 -1.48
CA SER A 116 -12.58 -5.84 -2.07
C SER A 116 -12.03 -4.46 -1.73
N GLU A 117 -11.58 -4.25 -0.49
CA GLU A 117 -10.90 -3.02 -0.07
C GLU A 117 -9.59 -2.80 -0.84
N LEU A 118 -8.76 -3.85 -0.98
CA LEU A 118 -7.52 -3.80 -1.77
C LEU A 118 -7.79 -3.53 -3.25
N LEU A 119 -8.81 -4.14 -3.83
CA LEU A 119 -9.24 -3.91 -5.21
C LEU A 119 -9.61 -2.44 -5.44
N ALA A 120 -10.32 -1.81 -4.50
CA ALA A 120 -10.66 -0.39 -4.60
C ALA A 120 -9.40 0.49 -4.66
N GLU A 121 -8.38 0.20 -3.86
CA GLU A 121 -7.10 0.92 -3.91
C GLU A 121 -6.31 0.61 -5.18
N ALA A 122 -6.25 -0.65 -5.62
CA ALA A 122 -5.57 -1.04 -6.85
C ALA A 122 -6.17 -0.31 -8.08
N LYS A 123 -7.50 -0.18 -8.13
CA LYS A 123 -8.20 0.62 -9.13
C LYS A 123 -7.89 2.11 -9.00
N TYR A 124 -7.87 2.66 -7.78
CA TYR A 124 -7.55 4.07 -7.57
C TYR A 124 -6.13 4.42 -8.07
N TYR A 125 -5.13 3.60 -7.74
CA TYR A 125 -3.75 3.81 -8.18
C TYR A 125 -3.50 3.36 -9.62
N LEU A 126 -4.52 2.87 -10.33
CA LEU A 126 -4.44 2.38 -11.70
C LEU A 126 -3.43 1.23 -11.88
N ILE A 127 -3.39 0.29 -10.93
CA ILE A 127 -2.53 -0.91 -10.99
C ILE A 127 -3.38 -2.04 -11.56
N GLN A 128 -3.35 -2.17 -12.88
CA GLN A 128 -4.24 -3.07 -13.62
C GLN A 128 -4.06 -4.54 -13.21
N GLU A 129 -2.81 -5.02 -13.20
CA GLU A 129 -2.49 -6.42 -12.89
C GLU A 129 -2.99 -6.84 -11.49
N LEU A 130 -2.79 -5.98 -10.48
CA LEU A 130 -3.28 -6.26 -9.12
C LEU A 130 -4.81 -6.22 -9.03
N SER A 131 -5.44 -5.31 -9.78
CA SER A 131 -6.91 -5.21 -9.86
C SER A 131 -7.50 -6.50 -10.43
N GLU A 132 -6.92 -7.01 -11.53
CA GLU A 132 -7.34 -8.26 -12.16
C GLU A 132 -7.15 -9.48 -11.25
N CYS A 133 -6.06 -9.51 -10.48
CA CYS A 133 -5.82 -10.56 -9.49
C CYS A 133 -6.90 -10.57 -8.41
N CYS A 134 -7.26 -9.39 -7.87
CA CYS A 134 -8.28 -9.26 -6.85
C CYS A 134 -9.68 -9.64 -7.38
N GLU A 135 -10.05 -9.17 -8.57
CA GLU A 135 -11.33 -9.54 -9.20
C GLU A 135 -11.44 -11.04 -9.46
N SER A 136 -10.35 -11.66 -9.93
CA SER A 136 -10.31 -13.10 -10.16
C SER A 136 -10.44 -13.88 -8.85
N ALA A 137 -9.82 -13.41 -7.77
CA ALA A 137 -9.95 -14.04 -6.45
C ALA A 137 -11.37 -13.91 -5.88
N LEU A 138 -12.03 -12.76 -6.06
CA LEU A 138 -13.43 -12.57 -5.64
C LEU A 138 -14.38 -13.49 -6.41
N ARG A 139 -14.25 -13.56 -7.73
CA ARG A 139 -15.08 -14.46 -8.57
C ARG A 139 -14.94 -15.92 -8.16
N LYS A 140 -13.72 -16.39 -7.91
CA LYS A 140 -13.48 -17.77 -7.46
C LYS A 140 -14.20 -18.06 -6.14
N ARG A 141 -14.09 -17.15 -5.16
CA ARG A 141 -14.73 -17.31 -3.86
C ARG A 141 -16.26 -17.27 -3.92
N GLU A 142 -16.84 -16.52 -4.85
CA GLU A 142 -18.29 -16.55 -5.09
C GLU A 142 -18.74 -17.90 -5.66
N MET A 143 -17.94 -18.51 -6.54
CA MET A 143 -18.24 -19.84 -7.10
C MET A 143 -18.07 -20.97 -6.08
N ASP A 144 -17.19 -20.80 -5.08
CA ASP A 144 -16.95 -21.79 -4.03
C ASP A 144 -18.02 -21.78 -2.91
N LEU A 145 -19.01 -20.88 -2.97
CA LEU A 145 -20.13 -20.88 -2.03
C LEU A 145 -21.09 -22.04 -2.35
N GLU A 146 -20.92 -23.18 -1.68
CA GLU A 146 -21.94 -24.25 -1.72
C GLU A 146 -23.26 -23.74 -1.12
N PRO A 147 -24.40 -23.90 -1.82
CA PRO A 147 -25.69 -23.49 -1.29
C PRO A 147 -26.01 -24.26 -0.01
N ILE A 148 -26.29 -23.54 1.07
CA ILE A 148 -26.66 -24.10 2.39
C ILE A 148 -27.88 -25.02 2.27
N CYS A 149 -28.80 -24.71 1.35
CA CYS A 149 -29.99 -25.49 1.09
C CYS A 149 -30.25 -25.52 -0.43
N ARG A 150 -30.43 -26.72 -0.98
CA ARG A 150 -30.97 -26.91 -2.33
C ARG A 150 -32.46 -27.14 -2.19
N VAL A 151 -33.27 -26.14 -2.53
CA VAL A 151 -34.73 -26.29 -2.60
C VAL A 151 -35.08 -26.75 -4.01
N PRO A 152 -35.46 -28.02 -4.22
CA PRO A 152 -35.86 -28.49 -5.54
C PRO A 152 -37.16 -27.78 -5.97
N LEU A 153 -37.14 -27.13 -7.14
CA LEU A 153 -38.35 -26.59 -7.76
C LEU A 153 -39.02 -27.70 -8.55
N ILE A 154 -40.22 -28.12 -8.11
CA ILE A 154 -41.01 -29.12 -8.81
C ILE A 154 -41.94 -28.39 -9.77
N THR A 155 -41.73 -28.61 -11.07
CA THR A 155 -42.49 -27.95 -12.15
C THR A 155 -43.44 -28.90 -12.88
N SER A 156 -43.43 -30.19 -12.53
CA SER A 156 -44.33 -31.20 -13.09
C SER A 156 -44.67 -32.31 -12.09
N SER A 157 -45.83 -32.95 -12.28
CA SER A 157 -46.24 -34.12 -11.49
C SER A 157 -45.28 -35.30 -11.64
N LYS A 158 -44.55 -35.39 -12.76
CA LYS A 158 -43.53 -36.42 -12.98
C LYS A 158 -42.32 -36.21 -12.06
N GLU A 159 -41.86 -34.96 -11.92
CA GLU A 159 -40.80 -34.58 -10.98
C GLU A 159 -41.22 -34.80 -9.53
N GLU A 160 -42.47 -34.49 -9.20
CA GLU A 160 -43.08 -34.73 -7.90
C GLU A 160 -43.02 -36.21 -7.50
N GLN A 161 -43.48 -37.10 -8.39
CA GLN A 161 -43.46 -38.54 -8.13
C GLN A 161 -42.06 -39.13 -8.01
N MET A 162 -41.09 -38.62 -8.78
CA MET A 162 -39.69 -39.04 -8.61
C MET A 162 -39.15 -38.67 -7.23
N LEU A 163 -39.43 -37.46 -6.76
CA LEU A 163 -38.98 -36.99 -5.44
C LEU A 163 -39.60 -37.79 -4.29
N ILE A 164 -40.91 -38.05 -4.37
CA ILE A 164 -41.63 -38.89 -3.38
C ILE A 164 -41.04 -40.30 -3.34
N ASN A 165 -40.79 -40.92 -4.50
CA ASN A 165 -40.25 -42.28 -4.57
C ASN A 165 -38.81 -42.39 -4.06
N SER A 166 -38.02 -41.33 -4.20
CA SER A 166 -36.63 -41.28 -3.71
C SER A 166 -36.52 -41.04 -2.20
N SER A 167 -37.60 -40.60 -1.54
CA SER A 167 -37.63 -40.32 -0.11
C SER A 167 -38.19 -41.52 0.65
N THR A 168 -37.34 -42.46 1.07
CA THR A 168 -37.77 -43.60 1.90
C THR A 168 -38.15 -43.12 3.31
N LYS A 169 -39.40 -43.40 3.74
CA LYS A 169 -39.74 -43.38 5.16
C LYS A 169 -38.98 -44.51 5.84
N VAL A 170 -38.05 -44.18 6.72
CA VAL A 170 -37.49 -45.15 7.67
C VAL A 170 -38.61 -45.46 8.65
N ASN A 171 -39.13 -46.70 8.57
CA ASN A 171 -40.05 -47.28 9.55
C ASN A 171 -39.34 -47.56 10.87
#